data_AF-D7CW48-F1
#
_entry.id   AF-D7CW48-F1
#
_cell.length_a   1.000
_cell.length_b   1.000
_cell.length_c   1.000
_cell.angle_alpha   90.00
_cell.angle_beta   90.00
_cell.angle_gamma   90.00
#
_symmetry.space_group_name_H-M   'P 1'
#
loop_
_entity.id
_entity.type
_entity.pdbx_description
1 polymer ?
#
loop_
_entity_poly.entity_id
_entity_poly.type
_entity_poly.pdbx_seq_one_letter_code
_entity_poly.pdbx_strand_id
1 'polypeptide(L)'
;MAEETLSRLLREALAAHELSEETLSALASSLLWRFGRAASEGEAGPVVVRVGFAKSARRFAELPRLKSVSDAEVEAAAQEGSLRVEWVGER
;
A
#
# COMPACT_ATOMS: atom_id res chain seq x y z
N MET A 1 -16.95 13.22 5.48
CA MET A 1 -16.73 13.83 4.14
C MET A 1 -15.74 13.05 3.26
N ALA A 2 -14.41 13.10 3.51
CA ALA A 2 -13.44 12.39 2.65
C ALA A 2 -13.53 10.85 2.78
N GLU A 3 -13.65 10.35 4.01
CA GLU A 3 -13.77 8.92 4.31
C GLU A 3 -15.06 8.29 3.76
N GLU A 4 -16.20 8.98 3.88
CA GLU A 4 -17.46 8.56 3.25
C GLU A 4 -17.35 8.51 1.72
N THR A 5 -16.64 9.48 1.13
CA THR A 5 -16.42 9.51 -0.31
C THR A 5 -15.58 8.32 -0.77
N LEU A 6 -14.49 8.02 -0.04
CA LEU A 6 -13.65 6.86 -0.31
C LEU A 6 -14.43 5.54 -0.16
N SER A 7 -15.20 5.42 0.92
CA SER A 7 -16.02 4.22 1.19
C SER A 7 -17.05 3.99 0.10
N ARG A 8 -17.70 5.05 -0.38
CA ARG A 8 -18.64 4.98 -1.50
C ARG A 8 -17.93 4.56 -2.79
N LEU A 9 -16.81 5.19 -3.14
CA LEU A 9 -16.05 4.87 -4.35
C LEU A 9 -15.53 3.42 -4.33
N LEU A 10 -15.10 2.93 -3.16
CA LEU A 10 -14.68 1.55 -2.98
C LEU A 10 -15.83 0.59 -3.25
N ARG A 11 -17.02 0.84 -2.69
CA ARG A 11 -18.21 0.00 -2.91
C ARG A 11 -18.64 0.00 -4.38
N GLU A 12 -18.61 1.15 -5.05
CA GLU A 12 -18.91 1.26 -6.47
C GLU A 12 -17.92 0.45 -7.32
N ALA A 13 -16.62 0.54 -7.02
CA ALA A 13 -15.58 -0.22 -7.71
C ALA A 13 -15.70 -1.73 -7.47
N LEU A 14 -15.98 -2.16 -6.24
CA LEU A 14 -16.19 -3.57 -5.91
C LEU A 14 -17.40 -4.16 -6.65
N ALA A 15 -18.53 -3.43 -6.65
CA ALA A 15 -19.73 -3.84 -7.36
C ALA A 15 -19.49 -3.96 -8.87
N ALA A 16 -18.73 -3.04 -9.47
CA ALA A 16 -18.37 -3.08 -10.89
C ALA A 16 -17.54 -4.31 -11.30
N HIS A 17 -16.91 -4.99 -10.34
CA HIS A 17 -16.09 -6.18 -10.55
C HIS A 17 -16.69 -7.44 -9.92
N GLU A 18 -17.94 -7.40 -9.45
CA GLU A 18 -18.62 -8.52 -8.79
C GLU A 18 -17.85 -9.05 -7.56
N LEU A 19 -17.12 -8.15 -6.87
CA LEU A 19 -16.31 -8.47 -5.69
C LEU A 19 -17.04 -8.08 -4.41
N SER A 20 -16.96 -8.93 -3.38
CA SER A 20 -17.44 -8.59 -2.04
C SER A 20 -16.33 -7.93 -1.20
N GLU A 21 -16.73 -7.16 -0.19
CA GLU A 21 -15.80 -6.60 0.82
C GLU A 21 -15.00 -7.74 1.52
N GLU A 22 -15.64 -8.88 1.76
CA GLU A 22 -14.99 -10.08 2.30
C GLU A 22 -13.91 -10.63 1.36
N THR A 23 -14.18 -10.66 0.05
CA THR A 23 -13.20 -11.10 -0.97
C THR A 23 -12.01 -10.16 -1.02
N LEU A 24 -12.25 -8.84 -0.96
CA LEU A 24 -11.19 -7.85 -0.90
C LEU A 24 -10.35 -8.00 0.38
N SER A 25 -10.99 -8.20 1.53
CA SER A 25 -10.32 -8.40 2.82
C SER A 25 -9.47 -9.68 2.83
N ALA A 26 -10.00 -10.77 2.28
CA ALA A 26 -9.26 -12.03 2.11
C ALA A 26 -8.06 -11.86 1.17
N LEU A 27 -8.24 -11.15 0.05
CA LEU A 27 -7.14 -10.81 -0.84
C LEU A 27 -6.08 -9.97 -0.11
N ALA A 28 -6.47 -8.89 0.55
CA ALA A 28 -5.56 -8.01 1.29
C ALA A 28 -4.74 -8.79 2.33
N SER A 29 -5.38 -9.74 3.03
CA SER A 29 -4.72 -10.62 4.01
C SER A 29 -3.75 -11.63 3.38
N SER A 30 -3.94 -11.96 2.10
CA SER A 30 -3.05 -12.88 1.36
C SER A 30 -1.86 -12.19 0.69
N LEU A 31 -1.84 -10.85 0.69
CA LEU A 31 -0.77 -10.06 0.09
C LEU A 31 0.41 -9.88 1.06
N LEU A 32 1.60 -9.75 0.49
CA LEU A 32 2.79 -9.34 1.21
C LEU A 32 2.87 -7.81 1.23
N TRP A 33 3.00 -7.25 2.43
CA TRP A 33 3.09 -5.81 2.66
C TRP A 33 4.44 -5.44 3.25
N ARG A 34 5.06 -4.37 2.73
CA ARG A 34 6.29 -3.78 3.26
C ARG A 34 6.14 -2.27 3.34
N PHE A 35 6.32 -1.75 4.55
CA PHE A 35 6.25 -0.32 4.85
C PHE A 35 7.65 0.21 5.12
N GLY A 36 7.91 1.44 4.72
CA GLY A 36 9.12 2.13 5.10
C GLY A 36 9.35 3.39 4.30
N ARG A 37 10.31 4.19 4.74
CA ARG A 37 10.67 5.44 4.08
C ARG A 37 11.68 5.18 2.98
N ALA A 38 11.44 5.71 1.79
CA ALA A 38 12.42 5.66 0.72
C ALA A 38 13.69 6.42 1.16
N ALA A 39 14.85 5.79 1.03
CA ALA A 39 16.11 6.48 1.20
C ALA A 39 16.36 7.36 -0.03
N SER A 40 16.35 8.68 0.15
CA SER A 40 16.83 9.63 -0.84
C SER A 40 18.15 10.23 -0.34
N GLU A 41 19.03 10.62 -1.26
CA GLU A 41 20.25 11.33 -0.88
C GLU A 41 19.88 12.71 -0.31
N GLY A 42 20.37 13.03 0.89
CA GLY A 42 20.22 14.35 1.51
C GLY A 42 18.87 14.67 2.16
N GLU A 43 17.79 13.93 1.89
CA GLU A 43 16.45 14.25 2.41
C GLU A 43 15.64 13.00 2.84
N ALA A 44 14.68 13.21 3.74
CA ALA A 44 13.69 12.22 4.10
C ALA A 44 12.70 12.00 2.93
N GLY A 45 12.86 10.88 2.20
CA GLY A 45 11.95 10.50 1.12
C GLY A 45 10.53 10.19 1.60
N PRO A 46 9.59 9.91 0.66
CA PRO A 46 8.20 9.60 1.01
C PRO A 46 8.08 8.28 1.78
N VAL A 47 6.99 8.13 2.52
CA VAL A 47 6.59 6.83 3.07
C VAL A 47 6.06 5.97 1.92
N VAL A 48 6.65 4.79 1.77
CA VAL A 48 6.33 3.85 0.69
C VAL A 48 5.66 2.61 1.26
N VAL A 49 4.58 2.18 0.62
CA VAL A 49 3.92 0.90 0.83
C VAL A 49 4.13 0.05 -0.39
N ARG A 50 4.93 -1.01 -0.26
CA ARG A 50 5.07 -2.04 -1.28
C ARG A 50 4.10 -3.17 -1.00
N VAL A 51 3.28 -3.50 -1.99
CA VAL A 51 2.28 -4.56 -1.91
C VAL A 51 2.44 -5.50 -3.11
N GLY A 52 2.26 -6.80 -2.89
CA GLY A 52 2.38 -7.79 -3.94
C GLY A 52 2.05 -9.19 -3.45
N PHE A 53 1.91 -10.13 -4.38
CA PHE A 53 1.66 -11.52 -4.01
C PHE A 53 2.84 -12.13 -3.25
N ALA A 54 2.56 -13.10 -2.36
CA ALA A 54 3.60 -13.85 -1.66
C ALA A 54 4.63 -14.51 -2.60
N LYS A 55 4.18 -15.00 -3.78
CA LYS A 55 5.06 -15.53 -4.84
C LYS A 55 6.10 -14.51 -5.36
N SER A 56 5.85 -13.23 -5.18
CA SER A 56 6.75 -12.14 -5.58
C SER A 56 7.82 -11.82 -4.52
N ALA A 57 7.88 -12.55 -3.40
CA ALA A 57 8.78 -12.22 -2.28
C ALA A 57 10.25 -11.99 -2.69
N ARG A 58 10.75 -12.73 -3.69
CA ARG A 58 12.11 -12.54 -4.23
C ARG A 58 12.30 -11.14 -4.83
N ARG A 59 11.31 -10.62 -5.55
CA ARG A 59 11.35 -9.28 -6.16
C ARG A 59 11.40 -8.16 -5.11
N PHE A 60 10.79 -8.36 -3.95
CA PHE A 60 10.90 -7.38 -2.85
C PHE A 60 12.34 -7.22 -2.36
N ALA A 61 13.13 -8.29 -2.35
CA ALA A 61 14.53 -8.26 -1.92
C ALA A 61 15.47 -7.58 -2.93
N GLU A 62 15.06 -7.51 -4.19
CA GLU A 62 15.82 -6.85 -5.27
C GLU A 62 15.63 -5.32 -5.27
N LEU A 63 14.58 -4.81 -4.61
CA LEU A 63 14.25 -3.39 -4.57
C LEU A 63 15.13 -2.63 -3.54
N PRO A 64 15.34 -1.31 -3.74
CA PRO A 64 16.04 -0.47 -2.77
C PRO A 64 15.44 -0.59 -1.37
N ARG A 65 16.30 -0.69 -0.34
CA ARG A 65 15.86 -0.85 1.04
C ARG A 65 15.08 0.37 1.50
N LEU A 66 14.00 0.11 2.24
CA LEU A 66 13.26 1.14 2.94
C LEU A 66 13.81 1.28 4.36
N LYS A 67 13.89 2.51 4.85
CA LYS A 67 14.17 2.77 6.27
C LYS A 67 12.91 2.46 7.08
N SER A 68 13.09 1.98 8.31
CA SER A 68 11.97 1.74 9.23
C SER A 68 11.17 3.02 9.43
N VAL A 69 9.85 2.85 9.55
CA VAL A 69 8.87 3.90 9.76
C VAL A 69 7.93 3.42 10.87
N SER A 70 7.46 4.33 11.72
CA SER A 70 6.45 4.01 12.72
C SER A 70 5.04 4.00 12.14
N ASP A 71 4.10 3.32 12.79
CA ASP A 71 2.70 3.31 12.36
C ASP A 71 2.10 4.73 12.33
N ALA A 72 2.49 5.58 13.29
CA ALA A 72 2.07 6.99 13.33
C ALA A 72 2.57 7.79 12.11
N GLU A 73 3.80 7.54 11.64
CA GLU A 73 4.32 8.16 10.42
C GLU A 73 3.63 7.65 9.15
N VAL A 74 3.23 6.37 9.13
CA VAL A 74 2.45 5.80 8.02
C VAL A 74 1.07 6.43 7.97
N GLU A 75 0.40 6.54 9.12
CA GLU A 75 -0.90 7.17 9.24
C GLU A 75 -0.86 8.65 8.85
N ALA A 76 0.12 9.40 9.35
CA ALA A 76 0.33 10.79 8.96
C ALA A 76 0.52 10.94 7.44
N ALA A 77 1.37 10.10 6.83
CA ALA A 77 1.59 10.15 5.39
C ALA A 77 0.33 9.79 4.57
N ALA A 78 -0.51 8.89 5.09
CA ALA A 78 -1.80 8.56 4.47
C ALA A 78 -2.79 9.74 4.56
N GLN A 79 -2.88 10.40 5.71
CA GLN A 79 -3.74 11.57 5.92
C GLN A 79 -3.29 12.77 5.08
N GLU A 80 -1.98 12.97 4.94
CA GLU A 80 -1.37 14.04 4.15
C GLU A 80 -1.37 13.77 2.63
N GLY A 81 -1.72 12.55 2.20
CA GLY A 81 -1.64 12.14 0.80
C GLY A 81 -0.20 12.03 0.27
N SER A 82 0.79 11.93 1.15
CA SER A 82 2.21 11.79 0.82
C SER A 82 2.67 10.32 0.76
N LEU A 83 1.75 9.38 1.02
CA LEU A 83 1.96 7.94 0.90
C LEU A 83 2.10 7.51 -0.57
N ARG A 84 3.18 6.79 -0.88
CA ARG A 84 3.41 6.20 -2.20
C ARG A 84 3.15 4.70 -2.17
N VAL A 85 2.20 4.22 -2.98
CA VAL A 85 1.90 2.79 -3.11
C VAL A 85 2.60 2.20 -4.34
N GLU A 86 3.30 1.09 -4.16
CA GLU A 86 4.04 0.37 -5.21
C GLU A 86 3.59 -1.08 -5.31
N TRP A 87 3.15 -1.50 -6.50
CA TRP A 87 2.89 -2.91 -6.78
C TRP A 87 4.19 -3.66 -7.09
N VAL A 88 4.43 -4.78 -6.41
CA VAL A 88 5.60 -5.64 -6.58
C VAL A 88 5.18 -7.00 -7.10
N GLY A 89 5.31 -7.19 -8.41
CA GLY A 89 4.89 -8.42 -9.07
C GLY A 89 4.78 -8.22 -10.57
N GLU A 90 4.26 -9.23 -11.25
CA GLU A 90 3.82 -9.09 -12.63
C GLU A 90 2.54 -8.23 -12.63
N ARG A 91 2.41 -7.38 -13.64
CA ARG A 91 1.22 -6.55 -13.86
C ARG A 91 0.32 -7.25 -14.85
#